data_AF-A0A512D3K2-F1
#
_entry.id   AF-A0A512D3K2-F1
#
_cell.length_a   1.000
_cell.length_b   1.000
_cell.length_c   1.000
_cell.angle_alpha   90.00
_cell.angle_beta   90.00
_cell.angle_gamma   90.00
#
_symmetry.space_group_name_H-M   'P 1'
#
loop_
_entity.id
_entity.type
_entity.pdbx_description
1 polymer ?
#
loop_
_entity_poly.entity_id
_entity_poly.type
_entity_poly.pdbx_seq_one_letter_code
_entity_poly.pdbx_strand_id
1 'polypeptide(L)'
;MTRRHARPDDLCGIAHAVGVLGDPWSLLVLRDVAGGRTRFEQLVAETGISRKVLSQRLEALVSDGILERRAYSGRPPRHEYVLTDLGRGALPVLGALQEFGDTWLLGDGAPDAGAPADSNEVARVGALVGERVPQLQTLDPVSDDALTVVYCYPGNAFPGADEIPGGIGCTLESCTYRDRLCDFAALGATVVGVSTQRPSEQSAFAAAHGIRFPLLSDTDLELTTALRLPTFRAGGATRLKRQTLVVDRDRVVRATLFPITDVTGSVEESLRIVRGLAETGARSTG
;
A
#
# COMPACT_ATOMS: atom_id res chain seq x y z
N MET A 1 -11.36 12.14 49.89
CA MET A 1 -11.09 12.04 48.44
C MET A 1 -11.74 10.78 47.91
N THR A 2 -12.94 10.87 47.39
CA THR A 2 -13.70 9.75 46.81
C THR A 2 -13.04 9.34 45.50
N ARG A 3 -12.50 8.12 45.39
CA ARG A 3 -12.10 7.55 44.10
C ARG A 3 -13.35 7.46 43.24
N ARG A 4 -13.47 8.35 42.27
CA ARG A 4 -14.44 8.23 41.19
C ARG A 4 -14.08 6.96 40.43
N HIS A 5 -14.94 5.96 40.44
CA HIS A 5 -14.75 4.80 39.56
C HIS A 5 -14.85 5.32 38.12
N ALA A 6 -13.84 5.03 37.30
CA ALA A 6 -13.87 5.34 35.88
C ALA A 6 -15.16 4.77 35.28
N ARG A 7 -15.88 5.56 34.49
CA ARG A 7 -17.06 5.03 33.77
C ARG A 7 -16.54 4.00 32.76
N PRO A 8 -17.31 2.94 32.44
CA PRO A 8 -16.91 1.95 31.44
C PRO A 8 -16.44 2.58 30.11
N ASP A 9 -17.06 3.70 29.71
CA ASP A 9 -16.70 4.46 28.51
C ASP A 9 -15.32 5.15 28.62
N ASP A 10 -14.87 5.52 29.82
CA ASP A 10 -13.56 6.15 30.03
C ASP A 10 -12.41 5.15 29.75
N LEU A 11 -12.70 3.85 29.75
CA LEU A 11 -11.76 2.75 29.44
C LEU A 11 -12.02 2.13 28.07
N CYS A 12 -13.02 2.62 27.32
CA CYS A 12 -13.40 2.07 26.03
C CYS A 12 -12.48 2.59 24.92
N GLY A 13 -11.53 1.77 24.46
CA GLY A 13 -10.61 2.14 23.39
C GLY A 13 -11.29 2.58 22.08
N ILE A 14 -12.45 2.00 21.76
CA ILE A 14 -13.25 2.42 20.60
C ILE A 14 -13.78 3.84 20.79
N ALA A 15 -14.31 4.19 21.96
CA ALA A 15 -14.83 5.52 22.22
C ALA A 15 -13.73 6.59 22.11
N HIS A 16 -12.53 6.29 22.64
CA HIS A 16 -11.36 7.16 22.48
C HIS A 16 -10.92 7.30 21.02
N ALA A 17 -10.82 6.19 20.29
CA ALA A 17 -10.45 6.21 18.87
C ALA A 17 -11.46 7.00 18.02
N VAL A 18 -12.77 6.82 18.26
CA VAL A 18 -13.82 7.59 17.58
C VAL A 18 -13.76 9.07 17.95
N GLY A 19 -13.37 9.42 19.18
CA GLY A 19 -13.15 10.80 19.59
C GLY A 19 -12.10 11.53 18.75
N VAL A 20 -11.09 10.81 18.24
CA VAL A 20 -9.99 11.35 17.44
C VAL A 20 -10.24 11.18 15.93
N LEU A 21 -10.65 9.99 15.52
CA LEU A 21 -10.76 9.59 14.10
C LEU A 21 -12.18 9.64 13.54
N GLY A 22 -13.21 9.74 14.39
CA GLY A 22 -14.61 9.54 14.00
C GLY A 22 -15.22 10.65 13.14
N ASP A 23 -14.50 11.74 12.92
CA ASP A 23 -14.88 12.76 11.94
C ASP A 23 -14.55 12.28 10.51
N PRO A 24 -15.50 12.30 9.55
CA PRO A 24 -15.29 11.78 8.20
C PRO A 24 -14.09 12.39 7.48
N TRP A 25 -13.85 13.69 7.66
CA TRP A 25 -12.74 14.38 7.02
C TRP A 25 -11.39 13.98 7.60
N SER A 26 -11.33 13.63 8.88
CA SER A 26 -10.11 13.17 9.52
C SER A 26 -9.60 11.88 8.86
N LEU A 27 -10.49 10.93 8.58
CA LEU A 27 -10.14 9.70 7.86
C LEU A 27 -9.71 9.96 6.41
N LEU A 28 -10.38 10.86 5.69
CA LEU A 28 -10.02 11.21 4.30
C LEU A 28 -8.68 11.95 4.23
N VAL A 29 -8.41 12.86 5.18
CA VAL A 29 -7.12 13.53 5.30
C VAL A 29 -6.01 12.53 5.60
N LEU A 30 -6.23 11.60 6.54
CA LEU A 30 -5.23 10.57 6.87
C LEU A 30 -4.97 9.64 5.69
N ARG A 31 -6.00 9.23 4.95
CA ARG A 31 -5.88 8.48 3.69
C ARG A 31 -4.95 9.20 2.71
N ASP A 32 -5.14 10.49 2.51
CA ASP A 32 -4.38 11.25 1.51
C ASP A 32 -2.95 11.53 1.99
N VAL A 33 -2.75 11.81 3.27
CA VAL A 33 -1.41 11.93 3.87
C VAL A 33 -0.64 10.60 3.79
N ALA A 34 -1.29 9.47 4.08
CA ALA A 34 -0.69 8.14 3.93
C ALA A 34 -0.27 7.87 2.47
N GLY A 35 -1.07 8.35 1.52
CA GLY A 35 -0.74 8.32 0.09
C GLY A 35 0.27 9.39 -0.36
N GLY A 36 0.92 10.11 0.55
CA GLY A 36 1.98 11.08 0.25
C GLY A 36 1.52 12.50 -0.06
N ARG A 37 0.23 12.82 0.07
CA ARG A 37 -0.28 14.19 -0.09
C ARG A 37 -0.13 14.93 1.24
N THR A 38 1.06 15.47 1.48
CA THR A 38 1.42 16.08 2.76
C THR A 38 1.19 17.59 2.79
N ARG A 39 0.90 18.23 1.66
CA ARG A 39 0.77 19.69 1.57
C ARG A 39 -0.69 20.13 1.59
N PHE A 40 -0.95 21.28 2.20
CA PHE A 40 -2.31 21.82 2.35
C PHE A 40 -3.08 21.92 1.02
N GLU A 41 -2.47 22.49 -0.02
CA GLU A 41 -3.14 22.63 -1.33
C GLU A 41 -3.41 21.28 -2.00
N GLN A 42 -2.55 20.29 -1.81
CA GLN A 42 -2.80 18.93 -2.31
C GLN A 42 -4.00 18.31 -1.60
N LEU A 43 -4.04 18.42 -0.27
CA LEU A 43 -5.16 17.91 0.53
C LEU A 43 -6.50 18.57 0.16
N VAL A 44 -6.52 19.88 -0.12
CA VAL A 44 -7.73 20.55 -0.64
C VAL A 44 -8.16 19.97 -1.99
N ALA A 45 -7.20 19.76 -2.91
CA ALA A 45 -7.49 19.26 -4.25
C ALA A 45 -8.02 17.81 -4.24
N GLU A 46 -7.42 16.95 -3.42
CA GLU A 46 -7.79 15.51 -3.35
C GLU A 46 -9.08 15.26 -2.57
N THR A 47 -9.26 15.93 -1.43
CA THR A 47 -10.43 15.67 -0.58
C THR A 47 -11.66 16.48 -0.99
N GLY A 48 -11.49 17.61 -1.68
CA GLY A 48 -12.57 18.56 -1.97
C GLY A 48 -13.10 19.31 -0.73
N ILE A 49 -12.45 19.16 0.42
CA ILE A 49 -12.84 19.80 1.67
C ILE A 49 -12.68 21.33 1.58
N SER A 50 -13.53 22.08 2.28
CA SER A 50 -13.31 23.52 2.40
C SER A 50 -12.01 23.82 3.17
N ARG A 51 -11.29 24.86 2.75
CA ARG A 51 -10.03 25.30 3.41
C ARG A 51 -10.20 25.52 4.91
N LYS A 52 -11.32 26.14 5.32
CA LYS A 52 -11.60 26.40 6.74
C LYS A 52 -11.71 25.10 7.53
N VAL A 53 -12.46 24.12 7.02
CA VAL A 53 -12.63 22.84 7.70
C VAL A 53 -11.31 22.07 7.70
N LEU A 54 -10.55 22.06 6.60
CA LEU A 54 -9.23 21.42 6.56
C LEU A 54 -8.27 21.98 7.61
N SER A 55 -8.18 23.31 7.74
CA SER A 55 -7.34 23.93 8.77
C SER A 55 -7.72 23.46 10.17
N GLN A 56 -9.03 23.39 10.48
CA GLN A 56 -9.51 22.91 11.78
C GLN A 56 -9.20 21.42 12.00
N ARG A 57 -9.34 20.58 10.97
CA ARG A 57 -9.05 19.14 11.06
C ARG A 57 -7.55 18.89 11.24
N LEU A 58 -6.71 19.59 10.48
CA LEU A 58 -5.25 19.47 10.60
C LEU A 58 -4.75 19.96 11.96
N GLU A 59 -5.33 21.04 12.50
CA GLU A 59 -5.01 21.50 13.86
C GLU A 59 -5.37 20.45 14.91
N ALA A 60 -6.56 19.85 14.82
CA ALA A 60 -6.98 18.78 15.73
C ALA A 60 -6.07 17.55 15.62
N LEU A 61 -5.83 17.04 14.41
CA LEU A 61 -4.97 15.88 14.18
C LEU A 61 -3.52 16.10 14.64
N VAL A 62 -3.01 17.33 14.56
CA VAL A 62 -1.69 17.68 15.10
C VAL A 62 -1.74 17.77 16.63
N SER A 63 -2.78 18.36 17.20
CA SER A 63 -2.97 18.44 18.66
C SER A 63 -3.11 17.06 19.30
N ASP A 64 -3.79 16.14 18.63
CA ASP A 64 -3.99 14.75 19.07
C ASP A 64 -2.76 13.86 18.79
N GLY A 65 -1.71 14.43 18.17
CA GLY A 65 -0.46 13.72 17.89
C GLY A 65 -0.55 12.69 16.77
N ILE A 66 -1.62 12.72 15.96
CA ILE A 66 -1.80 11.84 14.78
C ILE A 66 -0.91 12.32 13.63
N LEU A 67 -0.81 13.65 13.45
CA LEU A 67 0.03 14.29 12.45
C LEU A 67 1.10 15.16 13.12
N GLU A 68 2.24 15.28 12.46
CA GLU A 68 3.26 16.28 12.77
C GLU A 68 3.25 17.36 11.68
N ARG A 69 3.31 18.64 12.06
CA ARG A 69 3.51 19.74 11.12
C ARG A 69 5.00 20.03 10.96
N ARG A 70 5.57 19.67 9.81
CA ARG A 70 7.00 19.81 9.49
C ARG A 70 7.25 20.96 8.53
N ALA A 71 8.23 21.82 8.84
CA ALA A 71 8.66 22.86 7.91
C ALA A 71 9.60 22.28 6.85
N TYR A 72 9.30 22.50 5.56
CA TYR A 72 10.17 22.07 4.45
C TYR A 72 10.82 23.25 3.70
N SER A 73 10.39 24.47 3.99
CA SER A 73 11.00 25.70 3.46
C SER A 73 10.92 26.77 4.54
N GLY A 74 12.05 27.43 4.83
CA GLY A 74 12.10 28.56 5.75
C GLY A 74 11.76 29.91 5.10
N ARG A 75 11.89 30.04 3.77
CA ARG A 75 11.69 31.30 3.04
C ARG A 75 11.15 31.06 1.60
N PRO A 76 9.84 31.24 1.35
CA PRO A 76 8.79 31.51 2.33
C PRO A 76 8.56 30.30 3.27
N PRO A 77 8.10 30.51 4.52
CA PRO A 77 7.71 29.43 5.41
C PRO A 77 6.66 28.52 4.75
N ARG A 78 6.99 27.25 4.55
CA ARG A 78 6.04 26.25 4.07
C ARG A 78 6.10 25.01 4.93
N HIS A 79 4.93 24.45 5.18
CA HIS A 79 4.77 23.30 6.03
C HIS A 79 4.11 22.17 5.26
N GLU A 80 4.41 20.96 5.70
CA GLU A 80 3.73 19.73 5.34
C GLU A 80 3.24 19.02 6.60
N TYR A 81 2.34 18.07 6.41
CA TYR A 81 1.73 17.27 7.45
C TYR A 81 2.10 15.81 7.19
N VAL A 82 2.75 15.19 8.16
CA VAL A 82 3.24 13.81 8.05
C VAL A 82 2.70 12.98 9.20
N LEU A 83 2.49 11.67 8.97
CA LEU A 83 2.05 10.75 10.01
C LEU A 83 3.12 10.63 11.10
N THR A 84 2.68 10.68 12.36
CA THR A 84 3.47 10.20 13.50
C THR A 84 3.35 8.68 13.62
N ASP A 85 4.08 8.06 14.54
CA ASP A 85 3.90 6.64 14.86
C ASP A 85 2.45 6.34 15.32
N LEU A 86 1.82 7.26 16.07
CA LEU A 86 0.41 7.13 16.45
C LEU A 86 -0.52 7.20 15.23
N GLY A 87 -0.24 8.10 14.29
CA GLY A 87 -1.01 8.21 13.05
C GLY A 87 -0.86 6.99 12.13
N ARG A 88 0.33 6.37 12.08
CA ARG A 88 0.53 5.10 11.37
C ARG A 88 -0.25 3.95 12.02
N GLY A 89 -0.45 3.99 13.32
CA GLY A 89 -1.35 3.07 14.02
C GLY A 89 -2.80 3.10 13.53
N ALA A 90 -3.23 4.14 12.80
CA ALA A 90 -4.55 4.24 12.20
C ALA A 90 -4.66 3.60 10.79
N LEU A 91 -3.55 3.22 10.15
CA LEU A 91 -3.59 2.64 8.80
C LEU A 91 -4.39 1.33 8.74
N PRO A 92 -4.32 0.41 9.73
CA PRO A 92 -5.20 -0.75 9.77
C PRO A 92 -6.70 -0.40 9.83
N VAL A 93 -7.07 0.75 10.42
CA VAL A 93 -8.46 1.23 10.43
C VAL A 93 -8.87 1.69 9.02
N LEU A 94 -7.99 2.40 8.31
CA LEU A 94 -8.24 2.79 6.92
C LEU A 94 -8.34 1.57 6.00
N GLY A 95 -7.48 0.57 6.19
CA GLY A 95 -7.58 -0.72 5.48
C GLY A 95 -8.91 -1.41 5.71
N ALA A 96 -9.38 -1.48 6.97
CA ALA A 96 -10.68 -2.06 7.31
C ALA A 96 -11.86 -1.25 6.71
N LEU A 97 -11.76 0.08 6.65
CA LEU A 97 -12.75 0.93 5.99
C LEU A 97 -12.80 0.69 4.48
N GLN A 98 -11.63 0.56 3.84
CA GLN A 98 -11.55 0.23 2.42
C GLN A 98 -12.16 -1.15 2.16
N GLU A 99 -11.78 -2.17 2.93
CA GLU A 99 -12.36 -3.52 2.84
C GLU A 99 -13.89 -3.49 2.96
N PHE A 100 -14.42 -2.74 3.93
CA PHE A 100 -15.86 -2.58 4.10
C PHE A 100 -16.52 -1.91 2.88
N GLY A 101 -15.91 -0.81 2.38
CA GLY A 101 -16.41 -0.09 1.21
C GLY A 101 -16.39 -0.93 -0.06
N ASP A 102 -15.28 -1.60 -0.32
CA ASP A 102 -15.10 -2.49 -1.46
C ASP A 102 -16.13 -3.62 -1.42
N THR A 103 -16.24 -4.32 -0.30
CA THR A 103 -17.10 -5.51 -0.16
C THR A 103 -18.60 -5.18 -0.14
N TRP A 104 -19.01 -4.18 0.64
CA TRP A 104 -20.42 -3.98 0.98
C TRP A 104 -21.08 -2.81 0.25
N LEU A 105 -20.30 -1.86 -0.26
CA LEU A 105 -20.83 -0.66 -0.92
C LEU A 105 -20.57 -0.65 -2.44
N LEU A 106 -19.43 -1.19 -2.88
CA LEU A 106 -19.05 -1.24 -4.29
C LEU A 106 -19.30 -2.60 -4.96
N GLY A 107 -19.48 -3.66 -4.16
CA GLY A 107 -19.66 -5.02 -4.67
C GLY A 107 -18.38 -5.66 -5.20
N ASP A 108 -17.21 -5.12 -4.84
CA ASP A 108 -15.89 -5.69 -5.08
C ASP A 108 -15.47 -6.57 -3.87
N GLY A 109 -14.17 -6.81 -3.66
CA GLY A 109 -13.63 -7.23 -2.37
C GLY A 109 -13.95 -8.69 -1.99
N ALA A 110 -14.41 -9.48 -2.96
CA ALA A 110 -14.62 -10.91 -2.78
C ALA A 110 -13.34 -11.58 -2.26
N PRO A 111 -13.48 -12.66 -1.47
CA PRO A 111 -12.34 -13.43 -0.93
C PRO A 111 -11.67 -14.25 -2.03
N ASP A 112 -11.05 -13.55 -2.97
CA ASP A 112 -10.21 -14.03 -4.04
C ASP A 112 -8.88 -13.28 -4.04
N ALA A 113 -7.85 -13.89 -4.62
CA ALA A 113 -6.55 -13.28 -4.79
C ALA A 113 -6.40 -12.51 -6.11
N GLY A 114 -7.50 -12.33 -6.87
CA GLY A 114 -7.51 -11.74 -8.20
C GLY A 114 -8.57 -10.64 -8.30
N ALA A 115 -9.35 -10.63 -9.37
CA ALA A 115 -10.60 -9.87 -9.47
C ALA A 115 -11.26 -10.20 -10.83
N PRO A 116 -12.58 -9.98 -10.98
CA PRO A 116 -13.19 -9.83 -12.29
C PRO A 116 -12.53 -8.70 -13.09
N ALA A 117 -12.36 -8.88 -14.40
CA ALA A 117 -11.62 -7.94 -15.25
C ALA A 117 -12.29 -6.55 -15.36
N ASP A 118 -13.60 -6.46 -15.12
CA ASP A 118 -14.42 -5.27 -15.17
C ASP A 118 -14.74 -4.67 -13.78
N SER A 119 -14.09 -5.17 -12.72
CA SER A 119 -14.35 -4.68 -11.35
C SER A 119 -13.76 -3.29 -11.10
N ASN A 120 -14.27 -2.60 -10.07
CA ASN A 120 -13.71 -1.30 -9.72
C ASN A 120 -12.29 -1.43 -9.13
N GLU A 121 -11.90 -2.60 -8.60
CA GLU A 121 -10.52 -2.90 -8.19
C GLU A 121 -9.55 -2.76 -9.38
N VAL A 122 -9.93 -3.28 -10.55
CA VAL A 122 -9.11 -3.18 -11.77
C VAL A 122 -8.96 -1.73 -12.21
N ALA A 123 -10.04 -0.95 -12.19
CA ALA A 123 -9.99 0.47 -12.48
C ALA A 123 -9.12 1.24 -11.48
N ARG A 124 -9.21 0.94 -10.17
CA ARG A 124 -8.41 1.57 -9.11
C ARG A 124 -6.92 1.27 -9.27
N VAL A 125 -6.55 0.03 -9.54
CA VAL A 125 -5.14 -0.35 -9.75
C VAL A 125 -4.60 0.27 -11.04
N GLY A 126 -5.37 0.24 -12.14
CA GLY A 126 -4.95 0.87 -13.40
C GLY A 126 -4.73 2.38 -13.28
N ALA A 127 -5.52 3.06 -12.44
CA ALA A 127 -5.37 4.49 -12.15
C ALA A 127 -4.10 4.83 -11.36
N LEU A 128 -3.35 3.85 -10.85
CA LEU A 128 -2.05 4.11 -10.22
C LEU A 128 -0.97 4.50 -11.23
N VAL A 129 -1.12 4.21 -12.53
CA VAL A 129 -0.13 4.63 -13.53
C VAL A 129 -0.01 6.16 -13.55
N GLY A 130 1.21 6.66 -13.29
CA GLY A 130 1.50 8.09 -13.14
C GLY A 130 1.47 8.60 -11.69
N GLU A 131 0.88 7.85 -10.77
CA GLU A 131 0.94 8.15 -9.34
C GLU A 131 2.32 7.83 -8.75
N ARG A 132 2.64 8.48 -7.63
CA ARG A 132 3.91 8.25 -6.91
C ARG A 132 3.70 7.33 -5.73
N VAL A 133 4.58 6.35 -5.58
CA VAL A 133 4.74 5.58 -4.34
C VAL A 133 5.36 6.50 -3.29
N PRO A 134 4.67 6.81 -2.18
CA PRO A 134 5.21 7.70 -1.17
C PRO A 134 6.38 7.05 -0.42
N GLN A 135 7.20 7.89 0.22
CA GLN A 135 8.20 7.41 1.17
C GLN A 135 7.48 6.80 2.38
N LEU A 136 7.73 5.52 2.61
CA LEU A 136 7.16 4.73 3.69
C LEU A 136 8.21 4.56 4.80
N GLN A 137 7.78 4.28 6.04
CA GLN A 137 8.66 4.20 7.20
C GLN A 137 9.10 2.76 7.51
N THR A 138 8.22 1.78 7.30
CA THR A 138 8.46 0.38 7.72
C THR A 138 9.03 -0.50 6.61
N LEU A 139 8.84 -0.11 5.35
CA LEU A 139 9.36 -0.79 4.17
C LEU A 139 9.68 0.23 3.08
N ASP A 140 10.60 -0.09 2.16
CA ASP A 140 10.74 0.69 0.92
C ASP A 140 10.74 -0.24 -0.30
N PRO A 141 9.66 -0.23 -1.10
CA PRO A 141 9.57 -1.10 -2.27
C PRO A 141 10.27 -0.54 -3.50
N VAL A 142 10.81 0.69 -3.47
CA VAL A 142 11.46 1.31 -4.64
C VAL A 142 12.98 1.30 -4.45
N SER A 143 13.70 0.68 -5.40
CA SER A 143 15.16 0.63 -5.41
C SER A 143 15.77 1.82 -6.17
N ASP A 144 17.09 1.96 -6.07
CA ASP A 144 17.86 2.98 -6.81
C ASP A 144 18.05 2.65 -8.31
N ASP A 145 17.68 1.44 -8.74
CA ASP A 145 17.75 1.04 -10.15
C ASP A 145 16.77 1.83 -11.02
N ALA A 146 16.93 1.75 -12.36
CA ALA A 146 16.06 2.48 -13.27
C ALA A 146 14.58 2.12 -13.10
N LEU A 147 14.31 0.84 -12.84
CA LEU A 147 12.97 0.31 -12.59
C LEU A 147 12.99 -0.64 -11.39
N THR A 148 11.89 -0.70 -10.67
CA THR A 148 11.63 -1.68 -9.62
C THR A 148 10.31 -2.38 -9.92
N VAL A 149 10.34 -3.72 -9.98
CA VAL A 149 9.16 -4.57 -10.11
C VAL A 149 8.69 -4.95 -8.71
N VAL A 150 7.60 -4.34 -8.26
CA VAL A 150 6.99 -4.58 -6.95
C VAL A 150 5.82 -5.53 -7.14
N TYR A 151 6.02 -6.82 -6.88
CA TYR A 151 4.94 -7.80 -6.93
C TYR A 151 4.35 -8.03 -5.54
N CYS A 152 3.03 -7.91 -5.44
CA CYS A 152 2.29 -8.16 -4.22
C CYS A 152 1.65 -9.54 -4.29
N TYR A 153 1.69 -10.30 -3.19
CA TYR A 153 1.09 -11.62 -3.11
C TYR A 153 0.34 -11.84 -1.79
N PRO A 154 -0.71 -12.70 -1.77
CA PRO A 154 -1.54 -12.93 -0.58
C PRO A 154 -0.82 -13.47 0.66
N GLY A 155 0.33 -14.09 0.46
CA GLY A 155 1.12 -14.77 1.47
C GLY A 155 1.31 -16.26 1.17
N ASN A 156 2.39 -16.84 1.68
CA ASN A 156 2.67 -18.27 1.56
C ASN A 156 1.83 -19.08 2.56
N ALA A 157 1.33 -20.24 2.11
CA ALA A 157 0.78 -21.32 2.95
C ALA A 157 -0.18 -20.89 4.08
N PHE A 158 -1.05 -19.90 3.83
CA PHE A 158 -1.99 -19.46 4.87
C PHE A 158 -3.19 -20.41 5.01
N PRO A 159 -3.83 -20.47 6.19
CA PRO A 159 -5.00 -21.31 6.41
C PRO A 159 -6.16 -20.96 5.46
N GLY A 160 -6.69 -21.97 4.77
CA GLY A 160 -7.80 -21.84 3.80
C GLY A 160 -7.39 -21.34 2.42
N ALA A 161 -6.09 -21.27 2.09
CA ALA A 161 -5.62 -20.78 0.79
C ALA A 161 -6.15 -21.59 -0.41
N ASP A 162 -6.41 -22.88 -0.22
CA ASP A 162 -6.98 -23.79 -1.21
C ASP A 162 -8.48 -23.57 -1.48
N GLU A 163 -9.17 -22.89 -0.56
CA GLU A 163 -10.57 -22.50 -0.70
C GLU A 163 -10.72 -21.13 -1.40
N ILE A 164 -9.63 -20.39 -1.52
CA ILE A 164 -9.60 -19.04 -2.11
C ILE A 164 -9.17 -19.12 -3.58
N PRO A 165 -9.97 -18.63 -4.54
CA PRO A 165 -9.55 -18.52 -5.93
C PRO A 165 -8.25 -17.71 -6.06
N GLY A 166 -7.21 -18.32 -6.62
CA GLY A 166 -5.87 -17.71 -6.74
C GLY A 166 -5.07 -17.62 -5.43
N GLY A 167 -5.59 -18.18 -4.33
CA GLY A 167 -4.93 -18.22 -3.01
C GLY A 167 -3.69 -19.11 -2.98
N ILE A 168 -3.61 -20.09 -3.89
CA ILE A 168 -2.42 -20.90 -4.15
C ILE A 168 -1.55 -20.21 -5.21
N GLY A 169 -0.23 -20.43 -5.16
CA GLY A 169 0.70 -20.05 -6.23
C GLY A 169 1.81 -19.08 -5.83
N CYS A 170 1.77 -18.51 -4.61
CA CYS A 170 2.79 -17.54 -4.15
C CYS A 170 4.22 -18.11 -4.17
N THR A 171 4.39 -19.41 -3.88
CA THR A 171 5.68 -20.10 -3.99
C THR A 171 6.13 -20.19 -5.44
N LEU A 172 5.23 -20.58 -6.35
CA LEU A 172 5.52 -20.63 -7.78
C LEU A 172 5.90 -19.25 -8.30
N GLU A 173 5.11 -18.21 -7.98
CA GLU A 173 5.38 -16.82 -8.39
C GLU A 173 6.78 -16.36 -7.98
N SER A 174 7.09 -16.50 -6.70
CA SER A 174 8.37 -16.02 -6.15
C SER A 174 9.56 -16.81 -6.72
N CYS A 175 9.38 -18.12 -6.94
CA CYS A 175 10.40 -18.95 -7.61
C CYS A 175 10.57 -18.55 -9.08
N THR A 176 9.50 -18.26 -9.81
CA THR A 176 9.57 -17.80 -11.20
C THR A 176 10.31 -16.46 -11.28
N TYR A 177 10.00 -15.48 -10.42
CA TYR A 177 10.79 -14.25 -10.32
C TYR A 177 12.27 -14.51 -10.00
N ARG A 178 12.56 -15.45 -9.07
CA ARG A 178 13.94 -15.83 -8.70
C ARG A 178 14.70 -16.39 -9.90
N ASP A 179 14.04 -17.24 -10.68
CA ASP A 179 14.64 -17.93 -11.83
C ASP A 179 14.84 -16.97 -13.02
N ARG A 180 14.07 -15.88 -13.07
CA ARG A 180 14.19 -14.80 -14.07
C ARG A 180 14.99 -13.58 -13.59
N LEU A 181 15.57 -13.62 -12.40
CA LEU A 181 16.19 -12.44 -11.76
C LEU A 181 17.30 -11.80 -12.63
N CYS A 182 18.11 -12.61 -13.30
CA CYS A 182 19.16 -12.12 -14.19
C CYS A 182 18.60 -11.35 -15.41
N ASP A 183 17.42 -11.73 -15.90
CA ASP A 183 16.79 -11.06 -17.04
C ASP A 183 16.26 -9.68 -16.66
N PHE A 184 15.71 -9.53 -15.46
CA PHE A 184 15.33 -8.21 -14.92
C PHE A 184 16.57 -7.34 -14.68
N ALA A 185 17.61 -7.90 -14.06
CA ALA A 185 18.85 -7.18 -13.81
C ALA A 185 19.54 -6.70 -15.10
N ALA A 186 19.51 -7.51 -16.17
CA ALA A 186 20.03 -7.13 -17.48
C ALA A 186 19.29 -5.94 -18.12
N LEU A 187 18.06 -5.67 -17.68
CA LEU A 187 17.26 -4.53 -18.10
C LEU A 187 17.36 -3.33 -17.14
N GLY A 188 18.24 -3.41 -16.13
CA GLY A 188 18.39 -2.38 -15.11
C GLY A 188 17.18 -2.29 -14.17
N ALA A 189 16.55 -3.44 -13.89
CA ALA A 189 15.41 -3.53 -12.99
C ALA A 189 15.69 -4.43 -11.79
N THR A 190 15.30 -3.97 -10.60
CA THR A 190 15.27 -4.79 -9.38
C THR A 190 13.88 -5.38 -9.16
N VAL A 191 13.80 -6.59 -8.61
CA VAL A 191 12.54 -7.24 -8.21
C VAL A 191 12.38 -7.14 -6.70
N VAL A 192 11.18 -6.82 -6.22
CA VAL A 192 10.81 -6.78 -4.81
C VAL A 192 9.46 -7.46 -4.63
N GLY A 193 9.38 -8.39 -3.67
CA GLY A 193 8.11 -9.01 -3.26
C GLY A 193 7.54 -8.33 -2.02
N VAL A 194 6.22 -8.15 -1.98
CA VAL A 194 5.52 -7.56 -0.82
C VAL A 194 4.34 -8.43 -0.41
N SER A 195 4.19 -8.67 0.89
CA SER A 195 2.98 -9.28 1.46
C SER A 195 2.70 -8.72 2.84
N THR A 196 1.51 -8.97 3.37
CA THR A 196 1.14 -8.62 4.75
C THR A 196 1.64 -9.62 5.79
N GLN A 197 2.48 -10.59 5.40
CA GLN A 197 3.12 -11.52 6.34
C GLN A 197 4.19 -10.81 7.17
N ARG A 198 4.44 -11.31 8.38
CA ARG A 198 5.44 -10.73 9.29
C ARG A 198 6.86 -10.80 8.69
N PRO A 199 7.78 -9.92 9.11
CA PRO A 199 9.17 -9.97 8.64
C PRO A 199 9.86 -11.34 8.82
N SER A 200 9.56 -12.04 9.92
CA SER A 200 10.10 -13.38 10.19
C SER A 200 9.56 -14.44 9.23
N GLU A 201 8.30 -14.35 8.83
CA GLU A 201 7.67 -15.26 7.86
C GLU A 201 8.23 -15.03 6.46
N GLN A 202 8.45 -13.77 6.08
CA GLN A 202 9.12 -13.42 4.82
C GLN A 202 10.55 -13.94 4.78
N SER A 203 11.31 -13.76 5.86
CA SER A 203 12.69 -14.24 5.96
C SER A 203 12.77 -15.78 5.89
N ALA A 204 11.89 -16.47 6.60
CA ALA A 204 11.84 -17.94 6.59
C ALA A 204 11.50 -18.49 5.21
N PHE A 205 10.53 -17.86 4.52
CA PHE A 205 10.14 -18.25 3.17
C PHE A 205 11.25 -17.98 2.14
N ALA A 206 11.92 -16.84 2.23
CA ALA A 206 13.06 -16.53 1.38
C ALA A 206 14.16 -17.60 1.51
N ALA A 207 14.50 -17.97 2.74
CA ALA A 207 15.50 -19.01 3.02
C ALA A 207 15.07 -20.38 2.49
N ALA A 208 13.81 -20.78 2.72
CA ALA A 208 13.29 -22.09 2.31
C ALA A 208 13.26 -22.28 0.78
N HIS A 209 13.10 -21.20 0.01
CA HIS A 209 12.99 -21.26 -1.45
C HIS A 209 14.15 -20.59 -2.19
N GLY A 210 15.23 -20.21 -1.49
CA GLY A 210 16.39 -19.57 -2.11
C GLY A 210 16.04 -18.27 -2.85
N ILE A 211 15.12 -17.48 -2.31
CA ILE A 211 14.75 -16.18 -2.88
C ILE A 211 15.89 -15.20 -2.61
N ARG A 212 16.41 -14.58 -3.68
CA ARG A 212 17.63 -13.74 -3.65
C ARG A 212 17.36 -12.24 -3.78
N PHE A 213 16.11 -11.85 -3.80
CA PHE A 213 15.67 -10.46 -3.87
C PHE A 213 14.83 -10.12 -2.61
N PRO A 214 14.65 -8.83 -2.27
CA PRO A 214 13.95 -8.44 -1.05
C PRO A 214 12.49 -8.92 -1.03
N LEU A 215 12.09 -9.55 0.08
CA LEU A 215 10.69 -9.81 0.44
C LEU A 215 10.32 -8.92 1.62
N LEU A 216 9.54 -7.88 1.35
CA LEU A 216 9.14 -6.87 2.32
C LEU A 216 7.84 -7.26 3.03
N SER A 217 7.72 -6.82 4.27
CA SER A 217 6.54 -7.01 5.10
C SER A 217 5.76 -5.70 5.13
N ASP A 218 4.51 -5.75 4.69
CA ASP A 218 3.53 -4.66 4.83
C ASP A 218 2.52 -5.01 5.93
N THR A 219 2.99 -5.57 7.05
CA THR A 219 2.11 -6.08 8.12
C THR A 219 1.26 -4.96 8.76
N ASP A 220 1.73 -3.72 8.68
CA ASP A 220 1.07 -2.51 9.20
C ASP A 220 0.22 -1.79 8.13
N LEU A 221 0.10 -2.37 6.93
CA LEU A 221 -0.68 -1.88 5.79
C LEU A 221 -0.25 -0.49 5.29
N GLU A 222 1.05 -0.18 5.36
CA GLU A 222 1.59 1.11 4.96
C GLU A 222 1.52 1.30 3.45
N LEU A 223 2.08 0.37 2.67
CA LEU A 223 2.00 0.39 1.21
C LEU A 223 0.56 0.19 0.75
N THR A 224 -0.12 -0.79 1.35
CA THR A 224 -1.51 -1.14 1.05
C THR A 224 -2.42 0.08 1.14
N THR A 225 -2.37 0.82 2.24
CA THR A 225 -3.21 1.99 2.46
C THR A 225 -2.78 3.18 1.61
N ALA A 226 -1.46 3.40 1.47
CA ALA A 226 -0.92 4.51 0.68
C ALA A 226 -1.36 4.47 -0.79
N LEU A 227 -1.38 3.27 -1.38
CA LEU A 227 -1.77 3.06 -2.78
C LEU A 227 -3.20 2.55 -2.94
N ARG A 228 -3.94 2.34 -1.84
CA ARG A 228 -5.29 1.76 -1.83
C ARG A 228 -5.34 0.43 -2.58
N LEU A 229 -4.35 -0.42 -2.34
CA LEU A 229 -4.20 -1.69 -3.01
C LEU A 229 -5.37 -2.62 -2.66
N PRO A 230 -5.86 -3.42 -3.62
CA PRO A 230 -6.91 -4.39 -3.35
C PRO A 230 -6.48 -5.44 -2.32
N THR A 231 -7.39 -5.75 -1.40
CA THR A 231 -7.19 -6.74 -0.34
C THR A 231 -8.39 -7.65 -0.17
N PHE A 232 -8.19 -8.76 0.51
CA PHE A 232 -9.24 -9.65 0.98
C PHE A 232 -8.89 -10.22 2.36
N ARG A 233 -9.88 -10.80 3.06
CA ARG A 233 -9.66 -11.51 4.32
C ARG A 233 -9.59 -13.01 4.11
N ALA A 234 -8.53 -13.63 4.58
CA ALA A 234 -8.44 -15.09 4.69
C ALA A 234 -7.43 -15.52 5.76
N GLY A 235 -7.67 -16.66 6.40
CA GLY A 235 -6.80 -17.18 7.45
C GLY A 235 -6.62 -16.20 8.62
N GLY A 236 -7.66 -15.44 8.96
CA GLY A 236 -7.68 -14.48 10.07
C GLY A 236 -6.89 -13.18 9.85
N ALA A 237 -6.42 -12.91 8.63
CA ALA A 237 -5.64 -11.72 8.31
C ALA A 237 -6.13 -11.02 7.04
N THR A 238 -5.80 -9.73 6.92
CA THR A 238 -5.90 -8.99 5.66
C THR A 238 -4.75 -9.40 4.74
N ARG A 239 -5.06 -9.68 3.48
CA ARG A 239 -4.12 -10.15 2.47
C ARG A 239 -4.20 -9.29 1.24
N LEU A 240 -3.05 -8.97 0.67
CA LEU A 240 -2.97 -8.30 -0.63
C LEU A 240 -3.46 -9.25 -1.73
N LYS A 241 -4.28 -8.73 -2.64
CA LYS A 241 -4.55 -9.45 -3.89
C LYS A 241 -3.29 -9.44 -4.77
N ARG A 242 -3.16 -10.44 -5.64
CA ARG A 242 -1.98 -10.64 -6.47
C ARG A 242 -1.93 -9.60 -7.58
N GLN A 243 -0.90 -8.76 -7.57
CA GLN A 243 -0.71 -7.68 -8.53
C GLN A 243 0.77 -7.35 -8.67
N THR A 244 1.15 -6.70 -9.76
CA THR A 244 2.51 -6.17 -9.93
C THR A 244 2.47 -4.70 -10.32
N LEU A 245 3.35 -3.89 -9.71
CA LEU A 245 3.61 -2.52 -10.09
C LEU A 245 5.04 -2.45 -10.65
N VAL A 246 5.23 -1.73 -11.76
CA VAL A 246 6.57 -1.36 -12.25
C VAL A 246 6.77 0.12 -11.95
N VAL A 247 7.73 0.43 -11.10
CA VAL A 247 7.96 1.76 -10.54
C VAL A 247 9.33 2.26 -10.98
N ASP A 248 9.47 3.52 -11.38
CA ASP A 248 10.79 4.09 -11.69
C ASP A 248 11.51 4.63 -10.43
N ARG A 249 12.78 5.01 -10.59
CA ARG A 249 13.59 5.60 -9.51
C ARG A 249 13.01 6.90 -8.92
N ASP A 250 12.15 7.59 -9.66
CA ASP A 250 11.43 8.78 -9.18
C ASP A 250 10.16 8.40 -8.41
N ARG A 251 9.98 7.09 -8.14
CA ARG A 251 8.85 6.48 -7.44
C ARG A 251 7.54 6.58 -8.21
N VAL A 252 7.57 6.89 -9.51
CA VAL A 252 6.37 6.95 -10.34
C VAL A 252 6.01 5.55 -10.81
N VAL A 253 4.77 5.14 -10.61
CA VAL A 253 4.25 3.88 -11.16
C VAL A 253 4.13 4.03 -12.67
N ARG A 254 4.90 3.25 -13.42
CA ARG A 254 4.97 3.27 -14.89
C ARG A 254 4.05 2.26 -15.55
N ALA A 255 3.76 1.17 -14.85
CA ALA A 255 2.82 0.15 -15.30
C ALA A 255 2.26 -0.63 -14.11
N THR A 256 1.09 -1.24 -14.34
CA THR A 256 0.39 -2.09 -13.38
C THR A 256 -0.05 -3.38 -14.07
N LEU A 257 0.00 -4.50 -13.37
CA LEU A 257 -0.53 -5.79 -13.82
C LEU A 257 -1.48 -6.34 -12.75
N PHE A 258 -2.78 -6.24 -13.05
CA PHE A 258 -3.88 -6.73 -12.21
C PHE A 258 -5.15 -6.83 -13.09
N PRO A 259 -5.98 -7.88 -12.96
CA PRO A 259 -5.83 -9.03 -12.07
C PRO A 259 -4.80 -10.04 -12.61
N ILE A 260 -4.15 -10.79 -11.71
CA ILE A 260 -3.25 -11.88 -12.10
C ILE A 260 -3.98 -13.22 -11.94
N THR A 261 -4.26 -13.88 -13.08
CA THR A 261 -4.90 -15.20 -13.15
C THR A 261 -3.92 -16.32 -13.51
N ASP A 262 -2.85 -16.01 -14.24
CA ASP A 262 -1.71 -16.88 -14.51
C ASP A 262 -0.45 -16.32 -13.84
N VAL A 263 0.01 -17.02 -12.81
CA VAL A 263 1.15 -16.64 -11.99
C VAL A 263 2.48 -16.70 -12.73
N THR A 264 2.66 -17.67 -13.62
CA THR A 264 3.92 -17.79 -14.38
C THR A 264 3.90 -16.80 -15.54
N GLY A 265 2.75 -16.71 -16.25
CA GLY A 265 2.55 -15.74 -17.31
C GLY A 265 2.67 -14.28 -16.85
N SER A 266 2.31 -13.96 -15.61
CA SER A 266 2.47 -12.61 -15.08
C SER A 266 3.93 -12.18 -14.94
N VAL A 267 4.84 -13.10 -14.60
CA VAL A 267 6.28 -12.80 -14.52
C VAL A 267 6.85 -12.51 -15.93
N GLU A 268 6.43 -13.30 -16.92
CA GLU A 268 6.80 -13.07 -18.32
C GLU A 268 6.26 -11.73 -18.83
N GLU A 269 5.03 -11.36 -18.46
CA GLU A 269 4.44 -10.07 -18.78
C GLU A 269 5.18 -8.92 -18.10
N SER A 270 5.47 -9.02 -16.81
CA SER A 270 6.29 -8.02 -16.10
C SER A 270 7.64 -7.81 -16.78
N LEU A 271 8.30 -8.87 -17.25
CA LEU A 271 9.55 -8.74 -17.98
C LEU A 271 9.39 -8.05 -19.34
N ARG A 272 8.31 -8.34 -20.08
CA ARG A 272 7.99 -7.65 -21.35
C ARG A 272 7.75 -6.15 -21.13
N ILE A 273 7.01 -5.80 -20.08
CA ILE A 273 6.75 -4.41 -19.68
C ILE A 273 8.07 -3.69 -19.36
N VAL A 274 8.91 -4.29 -18.50
CA VAL A 274 10.22 -3.73 -18.12
C VAL A 274 11.09 -3.49 -19.35
N ARG A 275 11.14 -4.45 -20.28
CA ARG A 275 11.89 -4.31 -21.54
C ARG A 275 11.39 -3.12 -22.36
N GLY A 276 10.09 -3.00 -22.57
CA GLY A 276 9.51 -1.89 -23.34
C GLY A 276 9.76 -0.52 -22.71
N LEU A 277 9.72 -0.43 -21.37
CA LEU A 277 10.04 0.79 -20.62
C LEU A 277 11.53 1.14 -20.71
N ALA A 278 12.42 0.16 -20.55
CA ALA A 278 13.87 0.36 -20.64
C ALA A 278 14.29 0.87 -22.03
N GLU A 279 13.74 0.30 -23.09
CA GLU A 279 13.99 0.75 -24.47
C GLU A 279 13.48 2.16 -24.74
N THR A 280 12.34 2.54 -24.15
CA THR A 280 11.77 3.88 -24.33
C THR A 280 12.57 4.93 -23.56
N GLY A 281 13.04 4.62 -22.35
CA GLY A 281 13.92 5.51 -21.58
C GLY A 281 15.29 5.73 -22.24
N ALA A 282 15.84 4.70 -22.90
CA ALA A 282 17.08 4.82 -23.67
C ALA A 282 16.94 5.77 -24.87
N ARG A 283 15.77 5.80 -25.52
CA ARG A 283 15.50 6.70 -26.66
C ARG A 283 15.29 8.17 -26.27
N SER A 284 14.89 8.46 -25.05
CA SER A 284 14.68 9.84 -24.56
C SER A 284 15.95 10.53 -24.06
N THR A 285 17.08 9.81 -23.98
CA THR A 285 18.35 10.30 -23.40
C THR A 285 19.48 10.45 -24.43
N GLY A 286 19.24 10.11 -25.70
CA GLY A 286 20.15 10.33 -26.84
C GLY A 286 19.64 11.42 -27.77
#